data_AF-A0A059LDM0-F1
#
_entry.id   AF-A0A059LDM0-F1
#
_cell.length_a   1.000
_cell.length_b   1.000
_cell.length_c   1.000
_cell.angle_alpha   90.00
_cell.angle_beta   90.00
_cell.angle_gamma   90.00
#
_symmetry.space_group_name_H-M   'P 1'
#
loop_
_entity.id
_entity.type
_entity.pdbx_description
1 polymer ?
#
loop_
_entity_poly.entity_id
_entity_poly.type
_entity_poly.pdbx_seq_one_letter_code
_entity_poly.pdbx_strand_id
1 'polypeptide(L)'
;AALARQIREDRVDILVELTGHTANNRLGTVVRRPAPVQVTWIGYPNSTGLREVDYRFTDGVCDPEDTLQTYSEELVRLRPCFLCYTPAIDAPPAAPSPALRDGFVTFGSFNALAKETPEVLAAWARILRRVPASRLILKNKPFACAAVQAQYWAFFESRGVARHRVDLLPLAAANADHLSQYALLDVSLDPWPYAGTTTTAESLFMGVPCLTRRGRCHAHNVGVSLLSVLGLARDWVARDDDEYVDMAVAWAARLPELARLREGLRERMLGSRLCDGPGFVRDLEDVYHGLWDRWLKAQEKGESLLAE
;
A
#
# COMPACT_ATOMS: atom_id res chain seq x y z
N ALA A 1 -28.06 -14.04 6.26
CA ALA A 1 -29.24 -14.49 5.50
C ALA A 1 -30.08 -13.31 5.02
N ALA A 2 -30.53 -12.41 5.90
CA ALA A 2 -31.27 -11.21 5.51
C ALA A 2 -30.56 -10.36 4.45
N LEU A 3 -29.27 -10.02 4.66
CA LEU A 3 -28.50 -9.25 3.67
C LEU A 3 -28.41 -9.92 2.29
N ALA A 4 -28.18 -11.24 2.24
CA ALA A 4 -28.14 -11.99 0.97
C ALA A 4 -29.50 -12.07 0.27
N ARG A 5 -30.61 -11.83 0.99
CA ARG A 5 -31.95 -11.73 0.40
C ARG A 5 -32.14 -10.33 -0.17
N GLN A 6 -31.81 -9.30 0.59
CA GLN A 6 -31.86 -7.91 0.14
C GLN A 6 -31.09 -7.70 -1.17
N ILE A 7 -29.84 -8.18 -1.25
CA ILE A 7 -29.02 -8.06 -2.48
C ILE A 7 -29.68 -8.72 -3.69
N ARG A 8 -30.39 -9.85 -3.50
CA ARG A 8 -31.15 -10.51 -4.57
C ARG A 8 -32.40 -9.72 -4.96
N GLU A 9 -33.11 -9.17 -3.97
CA GLU A 9 -34.29 -8.33 -4.19
C GLU A 9 -33.92 -7.03 -4.92
N ASP A 10 -32.73 -6.47 -4.63
CA ASP A 10 -32.15 -5.32 -5.31
C ASP A 10 -31.66 -5.66 -6.73
N ARG A 11 -31.62 -6.94 -7.10
CA ARG A 11 -31.17 -7.47 -8.41
C ARG A 11 -29.76 -7.00 -8.77
N VAL A 12 -28.83 -7.12 -7.82
CA VAL A 12 -27.42 -6.80 -8.06
C VAL A 12 -26.82 -7.82 -9.04
N ASP A 13 -26.34 -7.33 -10.18
CA ASP A 13 -25.69 -8.14 -11.23
C ASP A 13 -24.25 -8.52 -10.86
N ILE A 14 -23.47 -7.55 -10.36
CA ILE A 14 -22.08 -7.70 -9.93
C ILE A 14 -21.95 -7.23 -8.49
N LEU A 15 -21.63 -8.14 -7.57
CA LEU A 15 -21.34 -7.82 -6.18
C LEU A 15 -19.83 -7.68 -5.98
N VAL A 16 -19.38 -6.50 -5.54
CA VAL A 16 -17.98 -6.25 -5.20
C VAL A 16 -17.78 -6.25 -3.68
N GLU A 17 -17.02 -7.24 -3.21
CA GLU A 17 -16.62 -7.44 -1.83
C GLU A 17 -15.32 -6.67 -1.55
N LEU A 18 -15.36 -5.75 -0.58
CA LEU A 18 -14.27 -4.77 -0.36
C LEU A 18 -13.45 -5.00 0.93
N THR A 19 -13.61 -6.12 1.62
CA THR A 19 -13.10 -6.34 2.99
C THR A 19 -12.19 -7.56 3.09
N GLY A 20 -12.50 -8.65 2.37
CA GLY A 20 -11.85 -9.94 2.48
C GLY A 20 -11.80 -10.45 3.93
N HIS A 21 -10.65 -10.98 4.36
CA HIS A 21 -10.47 -11.51 5.73
C HIS A 21 -10.17 -10.45 6.79
N THR A 22 -10.43 -9.17 6.52
CA THR A 22 -10.29 -8.12 7.53
C THR A 22 -11.54 -8.02 8.42
N ALA A 23 -11.48 -7.16 9.44
CA ALA A 23 -12.52 -7.03 10.45
C ALA A 23 -13.86 -6.58 9.83
N ASN A 24 -14.98 -7.05 10.41
CA ASN A 24 -16.34 -6.70 9.99
C ASN A 24 -16.72 -7.09 8.55
N ASN A 25 -16.01 -8.05 7.95
CA ASN A 25 -16.34 -8.54 6.61
C ASN A 25 -17.72 -9.18 6.52
N ARG A 26 -18.16 -9.37 5.26
CA ARG A 26 -19.44 -10.00 4.91
C ARG A 26 -19.25 -11.26 4.07
N LEU A 27 -18.14 -11.97 4.23
CA LEU A 27 -17.86 -13.20 3.46
C LEU A 27 -18.95 -14.26 3.63
N GLY A 28 -19.54 -14.39 4.83
CA GLY A 28 -20.70 -15.27 5.06
C GLY A 28 -21.99 -14.92 4.29
N THR A 29 -22.07 -13.69 3.75
CA THR A 29 -23.11 -13.28 2.78
C THR A 29 -22.71 -13.67 1.37
N VAL A 30 -21.44 -13.45 1.01
CA VAL A 30 -20.87 -13.73 -0.33
C VAL A 30 -20.94 -15.22 -0.67
N VAL A 31 -20.67 -16.13 0.28
CA VAL A 31 -20.81 -17.59 0.07
C VAL A 31 -22.23 -18.04 -0.27
N ARG A 32 -23.25 -17.19 -0.09
CA ARG A 32 -24.65 -17.50 -0.43
C ARG A 32 -25.01 -17.12 -1.87
N ARG A 33 -24.01 -16.69 -2.65
CA ARG A 33 -24.10 -16.18 -4.02
C ARG A 33 -25.34 -15.30 -4.25
N PRO A 34 -25.49 -14.18 -3.52
CA PRO A 34 -26.61 -13.27 -3.72
C PRO A 34 -26.57 -12.49 -5.05
N ALA A 35 -25.43 -12.42 -5.73
CA ALA A 35 -25.30 -11.87 -7.08
C ALA A 35 -24.73 -12.93 -8.05
N PRO A 36 -25.06 -12.86 -9.35
CA PRO A 36 -24.52 -13.79 -10.34
C PRO A 36 -23.00 -13.73 -10.45
N VAL A 37 -22.43 -12.53 -10.55
CA VAL A 37 -20.98 -12.30 -10.58
C VAL A 37 -20.54 -11.72 -9.24
N GLN A 38 -19.50 -12.29 -8.63
CA GLN A 38 -18.93 -11.83 -7.37
C GLN A 38 -17.44 -11.57 -7.50
N VAL A 39 -17.02 -10.37 -7.10
CA VAL A 39 -15.65 -9.88 -7.19
C VAL A 39 -15.15 -9.56 -5.78
N THR A 40 -13.89 -9.85 -5.46
CA THR A 40 -13.21 -9.27 -4.30
C THR A 40 -12.19 -8.22 -4.74
N TRP A 41 -12.12 -7.10 -4.03
CA TRP A 41 -11.21 -6.00 -4.36
C TRP A 41 -10.78 -5.22 -3.11
N ILE A 42 -9.57 -4.67 -3.18
CA ILE A 42 -8.93 -3.64 -2.35
C ILE A 42 -8.70 -3.89 -0.85
N GLY A 43 -9.66 -4.46 -0.11
CA GLY A 43 -9.58 -4.53 1.35
C GLY A 43 -8.66 -5.60 1.94
N TYR A 44 -8.37 -6.65 1.17
CA TYR A 44 -7.52 -7.75 1.60
C TYR A 44 -6.51 -8.10 0.50
N PRO A 45 -5.19 -8.02 0.76
CA PRO A 45 -4.16 -8.17 -0.26
C PRO A 45 -3.80 -9.64 -0.55
N ASN A 46 -4.79 -10.54 -0.53
CA ASN A 46 -4.64 -11.95 -0.85
C ASN A 46 -6.01 -12.55 -1.28
N SER A 47 -6.04 -13.83 -1.66
CA SER A 47 -7.25 -14.58 -1.99
C SER A 47 -8.22 -14.66 -0.81
N THR A 48 -9.53 -14.67 -1.09
CA THR A 48 -10.57 -15.01 -0.11
C THR A 48 -10.58 -16.50 0.19
N GLY A 49 -10.09 -17.35 -0.73
CA GLY A 49 -10.14 -18.81 -0.62
C GLY A 49 -11.56 -19.38 -0.81
N LEU A 50 -12.51 -18.59 -1.28
CA LEU A 50 -13.90 -18.99 -1.50
C LEU A 50 -14.13 -19.28 -2.98
N ARG A 51 -14.73 -20.44 -3.28
CA ARG A 51 -15.14 -20.81 -4.65
C ARG A 51 -16.28 -19.92 -5.16
N GLU A 52 -17.04 -19.31 -4.25
CA GLU A 52 -18.14 -18.43 -4.58
C GLU A 52 -17.69 -17.02 -5.02
N VAL A 53 -16.42 -16.67 -4.88
CA VAL A 53 -15.87 -15.42 -5.42
C VAL A 53 -15.23 -15.74 -6.76
N ASP A 54 -15.77 -15.17 -7.84
CA ASP A 54 -15.36 -15.52 -9.20
C ASP A 54 -14.05 -14.82 -9.57
N TYR A 55 -13.93 -13.54 -9.21
CA TYR A 55 -12.84 -12.69 -9.66
C TYR A 55 -12.18 -11.93 -8.52
N ARG A 56 -10.89 -11.65 -8.67
CA ARG A 56 -10.15 -10.72 -7.82
C ARG A 56 -9.55 -9.61 -8.67
N PHE A 57 -9.85 -8.37 -8.31
CA PHE A 57 -9.25 -7.20 -8.95
C PHE A 57 -7.84 -6.95 -8.40
N THR A 58 -6.88 -6.83 -9.32
CA THR A 58 -5.46 -6.58 -9.07
C THR A 58 -4.86 -5.77 -10.22
N ASP A 59 -3.53 -5.73 -10.35
CA ASP A 59 -2.82 -5.23 -11.53
C ASP A 59 -1.62 -6.12 -11.87
N GLY A 60 -1.03 -5.90 -13.04
CA GLY A 60 0.09 -6.69 -13.54
C GLY A 60 1.43 -6.47 -12.82
N VAL A 61 1.52 -5.51 -11.90
CA VAL A 61 2.73 -5.25 -11.09
C VAL A 61 2.64 -5.98 -9.76
N CYS A 62 1.49 -5.89 -9.09
CA CYS A 62 1.21 -6.57 -7.84
C CYS A 62 1.16 -8.09 -8.05
N ASP A 63 0.42 -8.53 -9.06
CA ASP A 63 0.26 -9.92 -9.46
C ASP A 63 0.58 -10.08 -10.96
N PRO A 64 1.85 -10.26 -11.34
CA PRO A 64 2.19 -10.49 -12.75
C PRO A 64 1.59 -11.81 -13.26
N GLU A 65 1.59 -12.03 -14.58
CA GLU A 65 1.07 -13.25 -15.21
C GLU A 65 1.76 -14.52 -14.71
N ASP A 66 3.02 -14.42 -14.30
CA ASP A 66 3.85 -15.50 -13.76
C ASP A 66 3.86 -15.53 -12.22
N THR A 67 2.87 -14.90 -11.55
CA THR A 67 2.77 -14.95 -10.09
C THR A 67 2.68 -16.39 -9.58
N LEU A 68 3.47 -16.71 -8.55
CA LEU A 68 3.45 -18.00 -7.87
C LEU A 68 2.42 -18.05 -6.72
N GLN A 69 1.80 -16.91 -6.40
CA GLN A 69 0.77 -16.83 -5.37
C GLN A 69 -0.51 -17.46 -5.91
N THR A 70 -1.10 -18.35 -5.12
CA THR A 70 -2.32 -19.09 -5.49
C THR A 70 -3.57 -18.32 -5.11
N TYR A 71 -4.56 -18.33 -6.00
CA TYR A 71 -5.86 -17.69 -5.81
C TYR A 71 -6.98 -18.69 -6.11
N SER A 72 -8.06 -18.65 -5.32
CA SER A 72 -9.29 -19.35 -5.69
C SER A 72 -10.07 -18.60 -6.77
N GLU A 73 -9.88 -17.28 -6.85
CA GLU A 73 -10.48 -16.40 -7.84
C GLU A 73 -9.66 -16.32 -9.13
N GLU A 74 -10.31 -16.01 -10.25
CA GLU A 74 -9.64 -15.57 -11.47
C GLU A 74 -9.12 -14.12 -11.28
N LEU A 75 -7.86 -13.87 -11.60
CA LEU A 75 -7.27 -12.53 -11.47
C LEU A 75 -7.66 -11.64 -12.65
N VAL A 76 -8.23 -10.48 -12.35
CA VAL A 76 -8.51 -9.41 -13.31
C VAL A 76 -7.55 -8.26 -13.07
N ARG A 77 -6.65 -8.01 -14.02
CA ARG A 77 -5.57 -7.02 -13.92
C ARG A 77 -6.01 -5.67 -14.50
N LEU A 78 -6.36 -4.75 -13.61
CA LEU A 78 -6.67 -3.36 -13.93
C LEU A 78 -5.40 -2.62 -14.39
N ARG A 79 -5.59 -1.53 -15.13
CA ARG A 79 -4.50 -0.69 -15.65
C ARG A 79 -4.67 0.77 -15.22
N PRO A 80 -3.58 1.51 -15.01
CA PRO A 80 -2.21 1.02 -14.83
C PRO A 80 -1.94 0.46 -13.41
N CYS A 81 -2.87 0.66 -12.48
CA CYS A 81 -2.78 0.24 -11.08
C CYS A 81 -4.14 -0.28 -10.61
N PHE A 82 -4.14 -1.19 -9.64
CA PHE A 82 -5.36 -1.79 -9.10
C PHE A 82 -6.20 -0.84 -8.25
N LEU A 83 -5.70 0.34 -7.93
CA LEU A 83 -6.39 1.33 -7.09
C LEU A 83 -6.28 2.75 -7.67
N CYS A 84 -7.23 3.58 -7.27
CA CYS A 84 -7.20 5.04 -7.43
C CYS A 84 -7.25 5.68 -6.05
N TYR A 85 -6.38 6.64 -5.81
CA TYR A 85 -6.27 7.38 -4.56
C TYR A 85 -6.95 8.74 -4.67
N THR A 86 -7.91 9.00 -3.79
CA THR A 86 -8.52 10.32 -3.62
C THR A 86 -7.91 10.99 -2.40
N PRO A 87 -7.11 12.06 -2.58
CA PRO A 87 -6.50 12.76 -1.46
C PRO A 87 -7.54 13.39 -0.53
N ALA A 88 -7.19 13.52 0.75
CA ALA A 88 -8.04 14.21 1.71
C ALA A 88 -8.14 15.72 1.37
N ILE A 89 -9.36 16.26 1.41
CA ILE A 89 -9.64 17.67 1.05
C ILE A 89 -8.95 18.63 2.02
N ASP A 90 -8.82 18.24 3.28
CA ASP A 90 -8.22 19.02 4.37
C ASP A 90 -6.71 18.76 4.55
N ALA A 91 -6.06 18.10 3.58
CA ALA A 91 -4.65 17.80 3.68
C ALA A 91 -3.79 19.08 3.65
N PRO A 92 -2.77 19.19 4.53
CA PRO A 92 -1.87 20.33 4.55
C PRO A 92 -1.00 20.42 3.27
N PRO A 93 -0.41 21.60 2.99
CA PRO A 93 0.59 21.74 1.94
C PRO A 93 1.77 20.78 2.16
N ALA A 94 2.38 20.30 1.07
CA ALA A 94 3.61 19.53 1.13
C ALA A 94 4.71 20.47 1.65
N ALA A 95 5.53 19.97 2.57
CA ALA A 95 6.60 20.76 3.16
C ALA A 95 7.93 20.50 2.45
N PRO A 96 8.84 21.49 2.39
CA PRO A 96 10.22 21.28 1.95
C PRO A 96 10.91 20.16 2.74
N SER A 97 11.99 19.60 2.17
CA SER A 97 12.83 18.62 2.84
C SER A 97 13.35 19.16 4.19
N PRO A 98 13.03 18.52 5.34
CA PRO A 98 13.58 18.94 6.63
C PRO A 98 15.11 18.83 6.68
N ALA A 99 15.74 17.94 5.90
CA ALA A 99 17.19 17.84 5.83
C ALA A 99 17.89 19.15 5.40
N LEU A 100 17.23 20.01 4.60
CA LEU A 100 17.79 21.31 4.23
C LEU A 100 17.90 22.27 5.42
N ARG A 101 17.00 22.14 6.42
CA ARG A 101 17.01 22.93 7.65
C ARG A 101 17.89 22.28 8.71
N ASP A 102 17.76 20.97 8.88
CA ASP A 102 18.30 20.23 10.02
C ASP A 102 19.73 19.71 9.77
N GLY A 103 20.17 19.65 8.51
CA GLY A 103 21.50 19.17 8.12
C GLY A 103 21.68 17.65 8.17
N PHE A 104 20.61 16.89 8.40
CA PHE A 104 20.61 15.43 8.38
C PHE A 104 19.31 14.88 7.78
N VAL A 105 19.37 13.67 7.25
CA VAL A 105 18.20 12.97 6.69
C VAL A 105 17.36 12.35 7.80
N THR A 106 16.05 12.51 7.72
CA THR A 106 15.08 11.79 8.54
C THR A 106 14.34 10.75 7.70
N PHE A 107 14.59 9.48 8.00
CA PHE A 107 13.80 8.38 7.48
C PHE A 107 12.53 8.19 8.32
N GLY A 108 11.48 7.58 7.76
CA GLY A 108 10.34 7.18 8.59
C GLY A 108 9.38 6.18 7.99
N SER A 109 8.61 5.54 8.87
CA SER A 109 7.53 4.62 8.51
C SER A 109 6.33 4.86 9.41
N PHE A 110 5.17 5.10 8.80
CA PHE A 110 3.88 5.24 9.49
C PHE A 110 2.99 4.00 9.30
N ASN A 111 3.60 2.87 8.91
CA ASN A 111 2.90 1.61 8.71
C ASN A 111 2.42 0.98 10.02
N ALA A 112 1.44 0.08 9.93
CA ALA A 112 0.95 -0.67 11.08
C ALA A 112 2.04 -1.57 11.68
N LEU A 113 2.01 -1.79 13.00
CA LEU A 113 3.09 -2.46 13.74
C LEU A 113 3.31 -3.89 13.23
N ALA A 114 2.23 -4.54 12.81
CA ALA A 114 2.25 -5.90 12.28
C ALA A 114 3.10 -6.04 10.99
N LYS A 115 3.45 -4.92 10.33
CA LYS A 115 4.32 -4.89 9.15
C LYS A 115 5.80 -4.68 9.52
N GLU A 116 6.10 -4.28 10.74
CA GLU A 116 7.45 -3.98 11.23
C GLU A 116 8.10 -5.24 11.83
N THR A 117 8.44 -6.20 10.97
CA THR A 117 9.09 -7.45 11.41
C THR A 117 10.52 -7.20 11.91
N PRO A 118 11.11 -8.13 12.70
CA PRO A 118 12.51 -8.00 13.12
C PRO A 118 13.49 -7.82 11.95
N GLU A 119 13.22 -8.43 10.80
CA GLU A 119 14.05 -8.32 9.60
C GLU A 119 14.00 -6.90 9.02
N VAL A 120 12.81 -6.31 8.92
CA VAL A 120 12.62 -4.93 8.48
C VAL A 120 13.32 -3.95 9.42
N LEU A 121 13.09 -4.08 10.73
CA LEU A 121 13.73 -3.22 11.73
C LEU A 121 15.26 -3.37 11.70
N ALA A 122 15.78 -4.57 11.44
CA ALA A 122 17.21 -4.80 11.29
C ALA A 122 17.77 -4.11 10.04
N ALA A 123 17.06 -4.13 8.91
CA ALA A 123 17.44 -3.39 7.71
C ALA A 123 17.46 -1.87 7.96
N TRP A 124 16.47 -1.33 8.66
CA TRP A 124 16.45 0.09 9.03
C TRP A 124 17.58 0.46 9.99
N ALA A 125 17.94 -0.42 10.93
CA ALA A 125 19.12 -0.23 11.77
C ALA A 125 20.43 -0.20 10.94
N ARG A 126 20.54 -1.04 9.91
CA ARG A 126 21.68 -1.02 8.96
C ARG A 126 21.76 0.31 8.21
N ILE A 127 20.63 0.87 7.77
CA ILE A 127 20.57 2.20 7.13
C ILE A 127 21.10 3.27 8.09
N LEU A 128 20.58 3.32 9.32
CA LEU A 128 21.00 4.32 10.32
C LEU A 128 22.50 4.22 10.65
N ARG A 129 23.06 3.02 10.71
CA ARG A 129 24.51 2.85 10.90
C ARG A 129 25.36 3.37 9.75
N ARG A 130 24.88 3.23 8.51
CA ARG A 130 25.59 3.63 7.29
C ARG A 130 25.40 5.10 6.93
N VAL A 131 24.38 5.75 7.47
CA VAL A 131 24.17 7.20 7.35
C VAL A 131 24.32 7.81 8.74
N PRO A 132 25.53 8.19 9.17
CA PRO A 132 25.72 8.86 10.45
C PRO A 132 24.86 10.13 10.55
N ALA A 133 24.43 10.50 11.77
CA ALA A 133 23.53 11.62 12.06
C ALA A 133 22.07 11.53 11.56
N SER A 134 21.72 10.60 10.67
CA SER A 134 20.32 10.45 10.25
C SER A 134 19.40 10.03 11.40
N ARG A 135 18.10 10.32 11.28
CA ARG A 135 17.08 9.90 12.24
C ARG A 135 16.07 8.96 11.60
N LEU A 136 15.35 8.23 12.44
CA LEU A 136 14.23 7.40 12.06
C LEU A 136 13.02 7.77 12.91
N ILE A 137 11.89 8.03 12.26
CA ILE A 137 10.60 8.23 12.92
C ILE A 137 9.68 7.05 12.61
N LEU A 138 9.24 6.35 13.64
CA LEU A 138 8.21 5.31 13.52
C LEU A 138 6.92 5.80 14.17
N LYS A 139 5.78 5.63 13.49
CA LYS A 139 4.48 6.05 14.02
C LYS A 139 3.52 4.88 14.16
N ASN A 140 3.01 4.68 15.38
CA ASN A 140 2.11 3.59 15.68
C ASN A 140 1.28 3.81 16.95
N LYS A 141 0.08 3.24 17.02
CA LYS A 141 -0.79 3.30 18.22
C LYS A 141 -0.07 2.77 19.48
N PRO A 142 0.54 1.57 19.46
CA PRO A 142 1.37 1.04 20.53
C PRO A 142 2.46 1.97 21.09
N PHE A 143 2.95 2.96 20.33
CA PHE A 143 3.94 3.90 20.85
C PHE A 143 3.36 4.91 21.85
N ALA A 144 2.06 4.87 22.17
CA ALA A 144 1.55 5.50 23.38
C ALA A 144 1.98 4.79 24.68
N CYS A 145 2.48 3.55 24.59
CA CYS A 145 2.92 2.74 25.72
C CYS A 145 4.45 2.78 25.90
N ALA A 146 4.91 3.25 27.06
CA ALA A 146 6.34 3.35 27.36
C ALA A 146 7.08 2.00 27.31
N ALA A 147 6.42 0.89 27.67
CA ALA A 147 7.02 -0.44 27.60
C ALA A 147 7.30 -0.88 26.16
N VAL A 148 6.38 -0.59 25.23
CA VAL A 148 6.58 -0.87 23.79
C VAL A 148 7.70 0.01 23.24
N GLN A 149 7.73 1.29 23.60
CA GLN A 149 8.81 2.19 23.19
C GLN A 149 10.19 1.67 23.67
N ALA A 150 10.29 1.23 24.92
CA ALA A 150 11.52 0.67 25.48
C ALA A 150 12.01 -0.58 24.72
N GLN A 151 11.10 -1.45 24.29
CA GLN A 151 11.45 -2.63 23.47
C GLN A 151 12.03 -2.22 22.11
N TYR A 152 11.43 -1.22 21.44
CA TYR A 152 11.93 -0.72 20.16
C TYR A 152 13.31 -0.07 20.30
N TRP A 153 13.50 0.79 21.31
CA TRP A 153 14.82 1.38 21.55
C TRP A 153 15.87 0.32 21.87
N ALA A 154 15.57 -0.65 22.73
CA ALA A 154 16.49 -1.75 23.04
C ALA A 154 16.86 -2.56 21.78
N PHE A 155 15.90 -2.78 20.86
CA PHE A 155 16.16 -3.46 19.59
C PHE A 155 17.20 -2.71 18.74
N PHE A 156 17.05 -1.39 18.60
CA PHE A 156 17.97 -0.55 17.83
C PHE A 156 19.33 -0.38 18.53
N GLU A 157 19.34 -0.19 19.84
CA GLU A 157 20.57 -0.07 20.65
C GLU A 157 21.41 -1.34 20.59
N SER A 158 20.79 -2.52 20.69
CA SER A 158 21.48 -3.81 20.53
C SER A 158 22.14 -3.98 19.16
N ARG A 159 21.76 -3.15 18.17
CA ARG A 159 22.31 -3.12 16.82
C ARG A 159 23.23 -1.93 16.58
N GLY A 160 23.58 -1.16 17.61
CA GLY A 160 24.51 -0.04 17.52
C GLY A 160 23.88 1.26 17.02
N VAL A 161 22.57 1.42 17.13
CA VAL A 161 21.86 2.68 16.85
C VAL A 161 21.47 3.33 18.18
N ALA A 162 21.99 4.52 18.44
CA ALA A 162 21.69 5.25 19.68
C ALA A 162 20.20 5.65 19.74
N ARG A 163 19.59 5.51 20.91
CA ARG A 163 18.16 5.81 21.15
C ARG A 163 17.68 7.16 20.63
N HIS A 164 18.47 8.23 20.77
CA HIS A 164 18.09 9.57 20.32
C HIS A 164 17.89 9.69 18.79
N ARG A 165 18.37 8.71 18.02
CA ARG A 165 18.20 8.64 16.57
C ARG A 165 16.89 7.99 16.14
N VAL A 166 16.11 7.44 17.08
CA VAL A 166 14.83 6.77 16.81
C VAL A 166 13.72 7.44 17.62
N ASP A 167 12.86 8.19 16.93
CA ASP A 167 11.70 8.84 17.50
C ASP A 167 10.46 7.95 17.27
N LEU A 168 9.68 7.72 18.34
CA LEU A 168 8.51 6.85 18.32
C LEU A 168 7.25 7.69 18.60
N LEU A 169 6.38 7.81 17.61
CA LEU A 169 5.20 8.68 17.67
C LEU A 169 3.91 7.85 17.85
N PRO A 170 3.02 8.21 18.79
CA PRO A 170 1.67 7.66 18.81
C PRO A 170 0.85 8.17 17.62
N LEU A 171 -0.37 7.64 17.44
CA LEU A 171 -1.29 8.15 16.42
C LEU A 171 -1.66 9.61 16.70
N ALA A 172 -1.81 10.39 15.63
CA ALA A 172 -2.44 11.70 15.70
C ALA A 172 -3.95 11.56 15.86
N ALA A 173 -4.60 12.58 16.45
CA ALA A 173 -6.03 12.57 16.69
C ALA A 173 -6.85 12.83 15.41
N ALA A 174 -6.41 13.79 14.59
CA ALA A 174 -7.05 14.14 13.33
C ALA A 174 -6.23 13.67 12.11
N ASN A 175 -6.91 13.48 10.97
CA ASN A 175 -6.26 13.08 9.73
C ASN A 175 -5.30 14.15 9.20
N ALA A 176 -5.69 15.44 9.23
CA ALA A 176 -4.81 16.54 8.86
C ALA A 176 -3.52 16.58 9.70
N ASP A 177 -3.62 16.30 11.01
CA ASP A 177 -2.45 16.22 11.89
C ASP A 177 -1.55 15.04 11.50
N HIS A 178 -2.14 13.87 11.21
CA HIS A 178 -1.42 12.70 10.71
C HIS A 178 -0.64 13.02 9.42
N LEU A 179 -1.28 13.71 8.48
CA LEU A 179 -0.67 14.10 7.21
C LEU A 179 0.42 15.14 7.39
N SER A 180 0.24 16.12 8.29
CA SER A 180 1.26 17.14 8.55
C SER A 180 2.58 16.54 9.08
N GLN A 181 2.54 15.40 9.77
CA GLN A 181 3.73 14.73 10.29
C GLN A 181 4.66 14.18 9.21
N TYR A 182 4.21 14.01 7.96
CA TYR A 182 5.11 13.68 6.84
C TYR A 182 6.11 14.80 6.54
N ALA A 183 5.84 16.04 6.97
CA ALA A 183 6.80 17.15 6.90
C ALA A 183 8.07 16.92 7.74
N LEU A 184 8.04 15.96 8.67
CA LEU A 184 9.19 15.56 9.48
C LEU A 184 10.11 14.56 8.76
N LEU A 185 9.69 13.98 7.65
CA LEU A 185 10.42 12.93 6.94
C LEU A 185 11.03 13.50 5.67
N ASP A 186 12.22 13.00 5.30
CA ASP A 186 12.84 13.17 3.99
C ASP A 186 12.56 11.99 3.07
N VAL A 187 12.58 10.77 3.62
CA VAL A 187 12.34 9.51 2.90
C VAL A 187 11.44 8.60 3.73
N SER A 188 10.37 8.09 3.13
CA SER A 188 9.59 7.01 3.72
C SER A 188 10.21 5.65 3.42
N LEU A 189 10.19 4.76 4.41
CA LEU A 189 10.69 3.40 4.32
C LEU A 189 9.51 2.44 4.37
N ASP A 190 9.27 1.74 3.27
CA ASP A 190 8.20 0.75 3.18
C ASP A 190 8.68 -0.60 3.74
N PRO A 191 7.90 -1.27 4.61
CA PRO A 191 8.22 -2.61 5.11
C PRO A 191 7.94 -3.69 4.06
N TRP A 192 8.52 -4.87 4.28
CA TRP A 192 8.23 -6.09 3.52
C TRP A 192 8.13 -7.29 4.49
N PRO A 193 7.42 -8.39 4.13
CA PRO A 193 6.74 -8.67 2.86
C PRO A 193 5.36 -8.02 2.71
N TYR A 194 4.94 -7.16 3.64
CA TYR A 194 3.66 -6.48 3.57
C TYR A 194 3.90 -4.96 3.50
N ALA A 195 3.86 -4.43 2.27
CA ALA A 195 4.03 -3.02 1.96
C ALA A 195 2.88 -2.14 2.46
N GLY A 196 3.13 -0.85 2.53
CA GLY A 196 2.13 0.19 2.67
C GLY A 196 1.23 0.28 1.45
N THR A 197 -0.02 0.69 1.68
CA THR A 197 -0.99 1.02 0.62
C THR A 197 -1.37 2.49 0.77
N THR A 198 -2.30 2.79 1.68
CA THR A 198 -2.72 4.16 1.98
C THR A 198 -1.56 5.00 2.53
N THR A 199 -0.75 4.46 3.44
CA THR A 199 0.44 5.14 3.99
C THR A 199 1.46 5.51 2.90
N THR A 200 1.66 4.64 1.91
CA THR A 200 2.54 4.92 0.77
C THR A 200 1.94 6.01 -0.12
N ALA A 201 0.64 5.95 -0.42
CA ALA A 201 -0.04 6.99 -1.19
C ALA A 201 -0.02 8.35 -0.46
N GLU A 202 -0.26 8.37 0.84
CA GLU A 202 -0.18 9.57 1.68
C GLU A 202 1.23 10.15 1.72
N SER A 203 2.26 9.31 1.87
CA SER A 203 3.66 9.72 1.85
C SER A 203 3.99 10.46 0.54
N LEU A 204 3.68 9.82 -0.60
CA LEU A 204 3.87 10.39 -1.94
C LEU A 204 3.08 11.69 -2.10
N PHE A 205 1.82 11.70 -1.65
CA PHE A 205 0.95 12.87 -1.72
C PHE A 205 1.46 14.02 -0.83
N MET A 206 2.08 13.73 0.31
CA MET A 206 2.73 14.71 1.18
C MET A 206 4.13 15.12 0.71
N GLY A 207 4.53 14.71 -0.49
CA GLY A 207 5.80 15.09 -1.11
C GLY A 207 6.98 14.28 -0.59
N VAL A 208 6.76 13.17 0.11
CA VAL A 208 7.81 12.29 0.64
C VAL A 208 7.96 11.08 -0.28
N PRO A 209 9.11 10.85 -0.93
CA PRO A 209 9.32 9.64 -1.70
C PRO A 209 9.41 8.42 -0.78
N CYS A 210 8.81 7.32 -1.21
CA CYS A 210 8.77 6.07 -0.46
C CYS A 210 9.67 5.02 -1.12
N LEU A 211 10.66 4.54 -0.39
CA LEU A 211 11.52 3.43 -0.81
C LEU A 211 10.84 2.11 -0.48
N THR A 212 10.64 1.26 -1.49
CA THR A 212 10.02 -0.06 -1.33
C THR A 212 10.91 -1.16 -1.93
N ARG A 213 10.45 -2.39 -1.79
CA ARG A 213 11.15 -3.60 -2.24
C ARG A 213 10.20 -4.44 -3.08
N ARG A 214 10.69 -5.04 -4.16
CA ARG A 214 9.94 -6.00 -4.96
C ARG A 214 9.94 -7.37 -4.29
N GLY A 215 8.80 -8.04 -4.35
CA GLY A 215 8.60 -9.37 -3.80
C GLY A 215 7.85 -10.31 -4.74
N ARG A 216 7.38 -11.41 -4.14
CA ARG A 216 6.71 -12.52 -4.85
C ARG A 216 5.22 -12.64 -4.53
N CYS A 217 4.66 -11.67 -3.80
CA CYS A 217 3.24 -11.68 -3.43
C CYS A 217 2.64 -10.28 -3.57
N HIS A 218 1.31 -10.23 -3.75
CA HIS A 218 0.56 -9.00 -3.96
C HIS A 218 0.86 -7.94 -2.89
N ALA A 219 0.75 -8.32 -1.61
CA ALA A 219 0.95 -7.41 -0.48
C ALA A 219 2.35 -6.77 -0.45
N HIS A 220 3.37 -7.42 -1.02
CA HIS A 220 4.73 -6.90 -1.09
C HIS A 220 4.87 -5.88 -2.23
N ASN A 221 4.15 -6.11 -3.33
CA ASN A 221 4.32 -5.36 -4.57
C ASN A 221 3.41 -4.12 -4.68
N VAL A 222 2.57 -3.82 -3.67
CA VAL A 222 1.70 -2.63 -3.69
C VAL A 222 2.52 -1.35 -3.87
N GLY A 223 3.56 -1.14 -3.06
CA GLY A 223 4.44 0.02 -3.20
C GLY A 223 5.09 0.09 -4.60
N VAL A 224 5.45 -1.06 -5.17
CA VAL A 224 6.01 -1.16 -6.53
C VAL A 224 5.02 -0.67 -7.58
N SER A 225 3.75 -1.08 -7.49
CA SER A 225 2.69 -0.64 -8.40
C SER A 225 2.50 0.87 -8.35
N LEU A 226 2.39 1.44 -7.14
CA LEU A 226 2.22 2.89 -6.95
C LEU A 226 3.39 3.69 -7.53
N LEU A 227 4.63 3.28 -7.23
CA LEU A 227 5.83 3.95 -7.75
C LEU A 227 5.99 3.77 -9.27
N SER A 228 5.49 2.69 -9.84
CA SER A 228 5.51 2.46 -11.30
C SER A 228 4.63 3.47 -12.02
N VAL A 229 3.43 3.77 -11.50
CA VAL A 229 2.54 4.80 -12.07
C VAL A 229 3.19 6.19 -12.05
N LEU A 230 3.98 6.49 -11.02
CA LEU A 230 4.68 7.78 -10.89
C LEU A 230 6.02 7.84 -11.63
N GLY A 231 6.41 6.77 -12.33
CA GLY A 231 7.70 6.68 -13.02
C GLY A 231 8.91 6.67 -12.08
N LEU A 232 8.74 6.21 -10.84
CA LEU A 232 9.77 6.15 -9.80
C LEU A 232 10.35 4.76 -9.59
N ALA A 233 9.76 3.72 -10.19
CA ALA A 233 10.13 2.32 -9.92
C ALA A 233 11.62 2.00 -10.14
N ARG A 234 12.31 2.68 -11.08
CA ARG A 234 13.72 2.45 -11.34
C ARG A 234 14.62 2.83 -10.17
N ASP A 235 14.30 3.92 -9.48
CA ASP A 235 15.19 4.56 -8.50
C ASP A 235 14.71 4.40 -7.04
N TRP A 236 13.53 3.78 -6.84
CA TRP A 236 12.85 3.65 -5.54
C TRP A 236 12.31 2.24 -5.25
N VAL A 237 12.62 1.25 -6.08
CA VAL A 237 12.25 -0.16 -5.85
C VAL A 237 13.51 -1.02 -5.82
N ALA A 238 13.84 -1.55 -4.65
CA ALA A 238 14.91 -2.52 -4.48
C ALA A 238 14.47 -3.93 -4.86
N ARG A 239 15.39 -4.78 -5.29
CA ARG A 239 15.15 -6.19 -5.63
C ARG A 239 15.32 -7.12 -4.42
N ASP A 240 16.14 -6.70 -3.47
CA ASP A 240 16.44 -7.44 -2.24
C ASP A 240 16.74 -6.49 -1.07
N ASP A 241 17.05 -7.08 0.08
CA ASP A 241 17.26 -6.38 1.35
C ASP A 241 18.54 -5.54 1.35
N ASP A 242 19.58 -5.98 0.62
CA ASP A 242 20.85 -5.26 0.56
C ASP A 242 20.74 -4.05 -0.36
N GLU A 243 20.12 -4.22 -1.53
CA GLU A 243 19.83 -3.12 -2.44
C GLU A 243 18.89 -2.09 -1.80
N TYR A 244 17.93 -2.52 -0.96
CA TYR A 244 17.08 -1.61 -0.20
C TYR A 244 17.91 -0.71 0.73
N VAL A 245 18.84 -1.29 1.48
CA VAL A 245 19.73 -0.50 2.37
C VAL A 245 20.65 0.40 1.54
N ASP A 246 21.25 -0.12 0.47
CA ASP A 246 22.13 0.66 -0.41
C ASP A 246 21.42 1.85 -1.04
N MET A 247 20.19 1.66 -1.50
CA MET A 247 19.39 2.71 -2.13
C MET A 247 19.01 3.81 -1.13
N ALA A 248 18.64 3.46 0.10
CA ALA A 248 18.40 4.44 1.17
C ALA A 248 19.65 5.28 1.48
N VAL A 249 20.82 4.63 1.57
CA VAL A 249 22.11 5.29 1.82
C VAL A 249 22.48 6.21 0.65
N ALA A 250 22.29 5.75 -0.59
CA ALA A 250 22.59 6.52 -1.79
C ALA A 250 21.70 7.76 -1.93
N TRP A 251 20.40 7.66 -1.59
CA TRP A 251 19.51 8.83 -1.58
C TRP A 251 19.86 9.81 -0.46
N ALA A 252 20.27 9.31 0.71
CA ALA A 252 20.67 10.18 1.82
C ALA A 252 21.91 11.04 1.50
N ALA A 253 22.79 10.57 0.61
CA ALA A 253 23.96 11.32 0.15
C ALA A 253 23.63 12.40 -0.91
N ARG A 254 22.40 12.43 -1.45
CA ARG A 254 22.00 13.27 -2.59
C ARG A 254 20.93 14.29 -2.19
N LEU A 255 21.17 15.03 -1.10
CA LEU A 255 20.20 15.98 -0.53
C LEU A 255 19.59 16.97 -1.54
N PRO A 256 20.36 17.60 -2.45
CA PRO A 256 19.77 18.53 -3.43
C PRO A 256 18.80 17.83 -4.41
N GLU A 257 19.12 16.61 -4.84
CA GLU A 257 18.25 15.83 -5.73
C GLU A 257 16.99 15.36 -4.99
N LEU A 258 17.16 14.90 -3.74
CA LEU A 258 16.06 14.48 -2.88
C LEU A 258 15.09 15.64 -2.62
N ALA A 259 15.61 16.83 -2.28
CA ALA A 259 14.80 18.02 -2.07
C ALA A 259 14.01 18.40 -3.34
N ARG A 260 14.67 18.41 -4.51
CA ARG A 260 14.01 18.69 -5.79
C ARG A 260 12.91 17.67 -6.12
N LEU A 261 13.14 16.38 -5.85
CA LEU A 261 12.11 15.36 -6.05
C LEU A 261 10.89 15.64 -5.19
N ARG A 262 11.09 15.94 -3.90
CA ARG A 262 10.02 16.22 -2.95
C ARG A 262 9.17 17.43 -3.36
N GLU A 263 9.81 18.50 -3.84
CA GLU A 263 9.15 19.73 -4.29
C GLU A 263 8.10 19.51 -5.39
N GLY A 264 8.28 18.53 -6.28
CA GLY A 264 7.36 18.27 -7.39
C GLY A 264 6.55 16.97 -7.28
N LEU A 265 6.71 16.22 -6.19
CA LEU A 265 6.15 14.87 -6.09
C LEU A 265 4.61 14.89 -5.93
N ARG A 266 4.08 15.86 -5.18
CA ARG A 266 2.62 16.01 -5.00
C ARG A 266 1.94 16.29 -6.34
N GLU A 267 2.44 17.27 -7.08
CA GLU A 267 1.88 17.68 -8.38
C GLU A 267 2.00 16.55 -9.39
N ARG A 268 3.14 15.83 -9.39
CA ARG A 268 3.31 14.62 -10.19
C ARG A 268 2.24 13.58 -9.86
N MET A 269 1.96 13.33 -8.59
CA MET A 269 0.95 12.36 -8.17
C MET A 269 -0.46 12.79 -8.58
N LEU A 270 -0.83 14.05 -8.31
CA LEU A 270 -2.11 14.64 -8.69
C LEU A 270 -2.35 14.61 -10.21
N GLY A 271 -1.30 14.81 -11.01
CA GLY A 271 -1.37 14.75 -12.47
C GLY A 271 -1.28 13.33 -13.07
N SER A 272 -1.16 12.29 -12.23
CA SER A 272 -1.02 10.90 -12.69
C SER A 272 -2.35 10.15 -12.70
N ARG A 273 -2.35 8.95 -13.31
CA ARG A 273 -3.49 8.02 -13.24
C ARG A 273 -3.85 7.57 -11.84
N LEU A 274 -2.96 7.74 -10.85
CA LEU A 274 -3.22 7.35 -9.47
C LEU A 274 -4.27 8.25 -8.80
N CYS A 275 -4.47 9.48 -9.29
CA CYS A 275 -5.47 10.42 -8.78
C CYS A 275 -6.51 10.83 -9.84
N ASP A 276 -6.59 10.11 -10.96
CA ASP A 276 -7.59 10.32 -12.01
C ASP A 276 -8.83 9.45 -11.76
N GLY A 277 -9.64 9.86 -10.77
CA GLY A 277 -10.87 9.15 -10.41
C GLY A 277 -11.83 8.93 -11.60
N PRO A 278 -12.15 9.97 -12.40
CA PRO A 278 -13.02 9.80 -13.57
C PRO A 278 -12.46 8.85 -14.63
N GLY A 279 -11.14 8.88 -14.88
CA GLY A 279 -10.49 7.93 -15.77
C GLY A 279 -10.56 6.50 -15.25
N PHE A 280 -10.22 6.31 -13.97
CA PHE A 280 -10.25 5.00 -13.32
C PHE A 280 -11.66 4.38 -13.34
N VAL A 281 -12.70 5.17 -13.08
CA VAL A 281 -14.10 4.68 -13.12
C VAL A 281 -14.49 4.21 -14.52
N ARG A 282 -14.17 4.97 -15.58
CA ARG A 282 -14.45 4.54 -16.95
C ARG A 282 -13.78 3.20 -17.29
N ASP A 283 -12.50 3.09 -16.97
CA ASP A 283 -11.74 1.86 -17.23
C ASP A 283 -12.31 0.67 -16.40
N LEU A 284 -12.78 0.93 -15.18
CA LEU A 284 -13.40 -0.07 -14.31
C LEU A 284 -14.81 -0.50 -14.81
N GLU A 285 -15.60 0.43 -15.33
CA GLU A 285 -16.91 0.16 -15.93
C GLU A 285 -16.76 -0.74 -17.16
N ASP A 286 -15.74 -0.51 -18.00
CA ASP A 286 -15.41 -1.40 -19.12
C ASP A 286 -15.09 -2.82 -18.63
N VAL A 287 -14.37 -2.95 -17.51
CA VAL A 287 -14.12 -4.27 -16.89
C VAL A 287 -15.42 -4.91 -16.43
N TYR A 288 -16.30 -4.17 -15.74
CA TYR A 288 -17.60 -4.70 -15.31
C TYR A 288 -18.46 -5.17 -16.49
N HIS A 289 -18.53 -4.40 -17.57
CA HIS A 289 -19.21 -4.81 -18.80
C HIS A 289 -18.62 -6.11 -19.36
N GLY A 290 -17.29 -6.22 -19.42
CA GLY A 290 -16.62 -7.43 -19.89
C GLY A 290 -16.93 -8.67 -19.03
N LEU A 291 -16.97 -8.52 -17.69
CA LEU A 291 -17.32 -9.61 -16.79
C LEU A 291 -18.78 -10.03 -16.93
N TRP A 292 -19.68 -9.06 -17.10
CA TRP A 292 -21.09 -9.33 -17.29
C TRP A 292 -21.37 -10.06 -18.60
N ASP A 293 -20.77 -9.60 -19.71
CA ASP A 293 -20.88 -10.26 -21.02
C ASP A 293 -20.36 -11.69 -20.99
N ARG A 294 -19.27 -11.96 -20.25
CA ARG A 294 -18.76 -13.31 -20.03
C ARG A 294 -19.77 -14.19 -19.31
N TRP A 295 -20.41 -13.67 -18.27
CA TRP A 295 -21.43 -14.41 -17.52
C TRP A 295 -22.65 -14.74 -18.39
N LEU A 296 -23.18 -13.77 -19.14
CA LEU A 296 -24.31 -13.97 -20.06
C LEU A 296 -24.02 -15.08 -21.08
N LYS A 297 -22.84 -15.06 -21.71
CA LYS A 297 -22.41 -16.09 -22.67
C LYS A 297 -22.30 -17.48 -22.04
N ALA A 298 -21.86 -17.58 -20.78
CA ALA A 298 -21.80 -18.86 -20.07
C ALA A 298 -23.22 -19.42 -19.81
N GLN A 299 -24.19 -18.55 -19.47
CA GLN A 299 -25.58 -18.96 -19.30
C GLN A 299 -26.20 -19.48 -20.60
N GLU A 300 -25.93 -18.82 -21.73
CA GLU A 300 -26.41 -19.26 -23.05
C GLU A 300 -25.90 -20.64 -23.47
N LYS A 301 -24.67 -20.99 -23.05
CA LYS A 301 -24.05 -22.28 -23.33
C LYS A 301 -24.47 -23.40 -22.37
N GLY A 302 -25.24 -23.08 -21.32
CA GLY A 302 -25.56 -24.04 -20.25
C GLY A 302 -24.34 -24.44 -19.41
N GLU A 303 -23.25 -23.68 -19.49
CA GLU A 303 -22.05 -23.89 -18.70
C GLU A 303 -22.29 -23.29 -17.31
N SER A 304 -22.52 -24.15 -16.33
CA SER A 304 -22.39 -23.75 -14.92
C SER A 304 -20.93 -23.34 -14.70
N LEU A 305 -20.68 -22.08 -14.32
CA LEU A 305 -19.35 -21.57 -13.93
C LEU A 305 -18.78 -22.24 -12.65
N LEU A 306 -19.40 -23.34 -12.21
CA LEU A 306 -18.96 -24.19 -11.12
C LEU A 306 -18.43 -25.48 -11.75
N ALA A 307 -17.12 -25.54 -12.03
CA ALA A 307 -16.42 -26.81 -12.15
C ALA A 307 -16.60 -27.56 -10.82
N GLU A 308 -17.03 -28.84 -10.89
CA GLU A 308 -17.40 -29.72 -9.78
C GLU A 308 -16.45 -29.65 -8.56
#